data_AF-A0A9D8EFT3-F1
#
_entry.id   AF-A0A9D8EFT3-F1
#
_cell.length_a   1.000
_cell.length_b   1.000
_cell.length_c   1.000
_cell.angle_alpha   90.00
_cell.angle_beta   90.00
_cell.angle_gamma   90.00
#
_symmetry.space_group_name_H-M   'P 1'
#
loop_
_entity.id
_entity.type
_entity.pdbx_description
1 polymer ?
#
loop_
_entity_poly.entity_id
_entity_poly.type
_entity_poly.pdbx_seq_one_letter_code
_entity_poly.pdbx_strand_id
1 'polypeptide(L)'
;MNSYALAKKYGLKATRYHKENNYCILCGLCVRYCAEVKKENAIGFIGRGTSKKVAFIPDSAYFKKCVDCMECMDICPTGVFPSNFGIERLPQTSDF
;
A
#
# COMPACT_ATOMS: atom_id res chain seq x y z
N MET A 1 0.41 13.48 -4.10
CA MET A 1 1.05 13.49 -5.44
C MET A 1 1.58 12.09 -5.72
N ASN A 2 1.01 11.35 -6.68
CA ASN A 2 1.38 9.95 -6.94
C ASN A 2 2.47 9.83 -8.04
N SER A 3 3.03 8.64 -8.21
CA SER A 3 4.10 8.36 -9.17
C SER A 3 3.71 8.61 -10.62
N TYR A 4 2.43 8.45 -10.98
CA TYR A 4 1.91 8.73 -12.32
C TYR A 4 1.92 10.23 -12.64
N ALA A 5 1.48 11.07 -11.68
CA ALA A 5 1.53 12.52 -11.82
C ALA A 5 2.97 13.02 -12.03
N LEU A 6 3.93 12.44 -11.31
CA LEU A 6 5.36 12.72 -11.51
C LEU A 6 5.84 12.28 -12.90
N ALA A 7 5.46 11.09 -13.35
CA ALA A 7 5.85 10.59 -14.67
C ALA A 7 5.36 11.51 -15.80
N LYS A 8 4.12 12.00 -15.69
CA LYS A 8 3.57 12.98 -16.63
C LYS A 8 4.32 14.32 -16.57
N LYS A 9 4.63 14.82 -15.36
CA LYS A 9 5.39 16.07 -15.16
C LYS A 9 6.78 16.01 -15.82
N TYR A 10 7.45 14.86 -15.75
CA TYR A 10 8.78 14.68 -16.34
C TYR A 10 8.76 14.19 -17.81
N GLY A 11 7.59 14.11 -18.45
CA GLY A 11 7.46 13.78 -19.87
C GLY A 11 7.78 12.32 -20.22
N LEU A 12 7.66 11.39 -19.28
CA LEU A 12 7.87 9.96 -19.52
C LEU A 12 6.74 9.39 -20.39
N LYS A 13 7.08 8.92 -21.59
CA LYS A 13 6.12 8.36 -22.58
C LYS A 13 6.05 6.83 -22.58
N ALA A 14 7.15 6.17 -22.27
CA ALA A 14 7.26 4.71 -22.26
C ALA A 14 8.32 4.25 -21.24
N THR A 15 8.16 3.03 -20.73
CA THR A 15 9.11 2.37 -19.83
C THR A 15 9.69 1.14 -20.50
N ARG A 16 10.94 0.78 -20.15
CA ARG A 16 11.58 -0.47 -20.61
C ARG A 16 10.89 -1.72 -20.04
N TYR A 17 10.33 -1.59 -18.84
CA TYR A 17 9.65 -2.68 -18.14
C TYR A 17 8.14 -2.63 -18.39
N HIS A 18 7.53 -3.81 -18.45
CA HIS A 18 6.08 -3.94 -18.46
C HIS A 18 5.50 -3.42 -17.13
N LYS A 19 4.32 -2.81 -17.23
CA LYS A 19 3.60 -2.36 -16.05
C LYS A 19 3.00 -3.58 -15.35
N GLU A 20 3.39 -3.80 -14.10
CA GLU A 20 2.79 -4.81 -13.23
C GLU A 20 1.60 -4.24 -12.44
N ASN A 21 0.66 -5.09 -12.05
CA ASN A 21 -0.50 -4.73 -11.23
C ASN A 21 -0.18 -4.75 -9.73
N ASN A 22 1.02 -4.28 -9.35
CA ASN A 22 1.41 -4.08 -7.97
C ASN A 22 1.75 -2.62 -7.74
N TYR A 23 0.93 -1.95 -6.94
CA TYR A 23 1.06 -0.52 -6.66
C TYR A 23 1.73 -0.25 -5.31
N CYS A 24 2.03 -1.29 -4.52
CA CYS A 24 2.75 -1.13 -3.25
C CYS A 24 4.25 -0.98 -3.53
N ILE A 25 4.81 0.18 -3.19
CA ILE A 25 6.26 0.47 -3.35
C ILE A 25 7.09 0.05 -2.12
N LEU A 26 6.50 -0.72 -1.19
CA LEU A 26 7.17 -1.23 0.01
C LEU A 26 7.83 -0.16 0.90
N CYS A 27 7.29 1.06 0.92
CA CYS A 27 7.84 2.17 1.72
C CYS A 27 7.77 1.96 3.24
N GLY A 28 6.88 1.08 3.72
CA GLY A 28 6.77 0.72 5.14
C GLY A 28 6.03 1.73 6.02
N LEU A 29 5.49 2.81 5.47
CA LEU A 29 4.76 3.82 6.25
C LEU A 29 3.55 3.23 6.98
N CYS A 30 2.75 2.40 6.31
CA CYS A 30 1.60 1.74 6.93
C CYS A 30 2.01 0.78 8.05
N VAL A 31 3.05 -0.03 7.83
CA VAL A 31 3.60 -0.96 8.83
C VAL A 31 4.10 -0.20 10.05
N ARG A 32 4.86 0.89 9.84
CA ARG A 32 5.37 1.72 10.92
C ARG A 32 4.26 2.41 11.70
N TYR A 33 3.27 2.97 11.01
CA TYR A 33 2.09 3.58 11.65
C TYR A 33 1.33 2.56 12.51
N CYS A 34 1.10 1.35 11.99
CA CYS A 34 0.38 0.31 12.71
C CYS A 34 1.12 -0.13 13.99
N ALA A 35 2.45 -0.19 13.95
CA ALA A 35 3.29 -0.57 15.08
C ALA A 35 3.48 0.58 16.10
N GLU A 36 3.78 1.79 15.63
CA GLU A 36 4.21 2.90 16.49
C GLU A 36 3.04 3.76 16.98
N VAL A 37 2.08 4.07 16.10
CA VAL A 37 0.94 4.95 16.41
C VAL A 37 -0.22 4.16 16.97
N LYS A 38 -0.65 3.11 16.27
CA LYS A 38 -1.78 2.29 16.71
C LYS A 38 -1.41 1.25 17.77
N LYS A 39 -0.13 0.83 17.80
CA LYS A 39 0.36 -0.25 18.68
C LYS A 39 -0.40 -1.57 18.51
N GLU A 40 -0.98 -1.78 17.34
CA GLU A 40 -1.78 -2.98 17.03
C GLU A 40 -0.97 -4.05 16.31
N ASN A 41 0.10 -3.66 15.58
CA ASN A 41 0.94 -4.59 14.83
C ASN A 41 0.15 -5.52 13.88
N ALA A 42 -1.02 -5.12 13.39
CA ALA A 42 -1.89 -5.97 12.58
C ALA A 42 -1.33 -6.31 11.18
N ILE A 43 -0.39 -5.49 10.69
CA ILE A 43 0.25 -5.66 9.38
C ILE A 43 1.77 -5.61 9.49
N GLY A 44 2.45 -6.34 8.61
CA GLY A 44 3.89 -6.42 8.59
C GLY A 44 4.45 -6.78 7.21
N PHE A 45 5.77 -6.77 7.11
CA PHE A 45 6.46 -7.29 5.93
C PHE A 45 6.65 -8.80 6.04
N ILE A 46 6.26 -9.51 4.98
CA ILE A 46 6.52 -10.95 4.83
C ILE A 46 7.30 -11.22 3.54
N GLY A 47 8.03 -12.33 3.51
CA GLY A 47 8.89 -12.68 2.38
C GLY A 47 10.19 -11.88 2.34
N ARG A 48 10.98 -12.09 1.27
CA ARG A 48 12.28 -11.45 1.05
C ARG A 48 12.53 -11.17 -0.43
N GLY A 49 13.37 -10.18 -0.72
CA GLY A 49 13.70 -9.79 -2.10
C GLY A 49 12.45 -9.44 -2.90
N THR A 50 12.32 -10.02 -4.09
CA THR A 50 11.19 -9.79 -5.01
C THR A 50 9.85 -10.36 -4.49
N SER A 51 9.89 -11.30 -3.52
CA SER A 51 8.68 -11.84 -2.88
C SER A 51 8.20 -11.02 -1.68
N LYS A 52 8.94 -9.96 -1.30
CA LYS A 52 8.59 -9.13 -0.15
C LYS A 52 7.27 -8.40 -0.41
N LYS A 53 6.33 -8.54 0.52
CA LYS A 53 5.03 -7.87 0.48
C LYS A 53 4.59 -7.44 1.86
N VAL A 54 3.68 -6.46 1.92
CA VAL A 54 2.94 -6.15 3.14
C VAL A 54 1.79 -7.15 3.24
N ALA A 55 1.58 -7.74 4.40
CA ALA A 55 0.49 -8.66 4.66
C ALA A 55 -0.02 -8.50 6.09
N PHE A 56 -1.20 -9.06 6.35
CA PHE A 56 -1.73 -9.22 7.70
C PHE A 56 -0.94 -10.27 8.45
N ILE A 57 -0.78 -10.05 9.75
CA ILE A 57 -0.40 -11.12 10.65
C ILE A 57 -1.56 -12.12 10.70
N PRO A 58 -1.31 -13.44 10.58
CA PRO A 58 -2.34 -14.46 10.55
C PRO A 58 -3.00 -14.64 11.92
N ASP A 59 -3.83 -13.68 12.29
CA ASP A 59 -4.68 -13.66 13.47
C ASP A 59 -6.00 -12.96 13.08
N SER A 60 -7.11 -13.64 13.32
CA SER A 60 -8.44 -13.14 12.97
C SER A 60 -8.80 -11.86 13.74
N ALA A 61 -8.27 -11.69 14.96
CA ALA A 61 -8.47 -10.47 15.74
C ALA A 61 -7.75 -9.27 15.11
N TYR A 62 -6.50 -9.45 14.67
CA TYR A 62 -5.74 -8.38 14.01
C TYR A 62 -6.32 -7.99 12.66
N PHE A 63 -6.81 -8.97 11.88
CA PHE A 63 -7.49 -8.68 10.62
C PHE A 63 -8.70 -7.76 10.83
N LYS A 64 -9.61 -8.13 11.75
CA LYS A 64 -10.81 -7.33 12.04
C LYS A 64 -10.46 -5.91 12.49
N LYS A 65 -9.54 -5.78 13.46
CA LYS A 65 -9.07 -4.48 13.95
C LYS A 65 -8.51 -3.59 12.83
N CYS A 66 -7.78 -4.17 11.87
CA CYS A 66 -7.21 -3.39 10.78
C CYS A 66 -8.27 -2.94 9.76
N VAL A 67 -9.26 -3.79 9.46
CA VAL A 67 -10.38 -3.44 8.57
C VAL A 67 -11.25 -2.35 9.19
N ASP A 68 -11.42 -2.34 10.51
CA ASP A 68 -12.18 -1.29 11.20
C ASP A 68 -11.40 0.03 11.33
N CYS A 69 -10.06 -0.04 11.43
CA CYS A 69 -9.19 1.13 11.61
C CYS A 69 -9.00 1.93 10.32
N MET A 70 -8.51 1.31 9.24
CA MET A 70 -8.19 1.92 7.94
C MET A 70 -7.31 3.20 7.93
N GLU A 71 -6.88 3.74 9.07
CA GLU A 71 -6.21 5.06 9.15
C GLU A 71 -4.86 5.13 8.42
N CYS A 72 -4.18 4.00 8.24
CA CYS A 72 -2.91 3.97 7.49
C CYS A 72 -3.09 4.16 5.97
N MET A 73 -4.33 4.17 5.46
CA MET A 73 -4.64 4.36 4.04
C MET A 73 -4.28 5.76 3.56
N ASP A 74 -4.62 6.80 4.33
CA ASP A 74 -4.33 8.19 3.97
C ASP A 74 -2.83 8.50 3.99
N ILE A 75 -2.08 7.71 4.74
CA ILE A 75 -0.62 7.81 4.83
C ILE A 75 0.04 7.10 3.64
N CYS A 76 -0.65 6.17 2.98
CA CYS A 76 -0.10 5.40 1.88
C CYS A 76 0.10 6.29 0.64
N PRO A 77 1.34 6.54 0.19
CA PRO A 77 1.60 7.45 -0.93
C PRO A 77 1.04 6.94 -2.26
N THR A 78 0.72 5.64 -2.33
CA THR A 78 0.09 5.00 -3.49
C THR A 78 -1.36 4.59 -3.25
N GLY A 79 -1.91 4.81 -2.05
CA GLY A 79 -3.30 4.47 -1.71
C GLY A 79 -3.65 2.99 -1.80
N VAL A 80 -2.68 2.10 -1.55
CA VAL A 80 -2.86 0.64 -1.63
C VAL A 80 -3.06 0.04 -0.26
N PHE A 81 -4.06 -0.84 -0.15
CA PHE A 81 -4.36 -1.56 1.09
C PHE A 81 -3.63 -2.92 1.17
N PRO A 82 -3.21 -3.38 2.37
CA PRO A 82 -2.44 -4.61 2.57
C PRO A 82 -3.10 -5.93 2.15
N SER A 83 -4.39 -5.94 1.74
CA SER A 83 -5.10 -7.15 1.30
C SER A 83 -5.22 -7.30 -0.22
N ASN A 84 -4.59 -6.44 -1.03
CA ASN A 84 -4.86 -6.39 -2.47
C ASN A 84 -4.18 -7.51 -3.27
N PHE A 85 -4.61 -8.76 -3.07
CA PHE A 85 -4.91 -9.61 -4.21
C PHE A 85 -6.19 -9.07 -4.86
N GLY A 86 -6.07 -8.04 -5.70
CA GLY A 86 -7.13 -7.69 -6.65
C GLY A 86 -8.10 -6.56 -6.31
N ILE A 87 -7.69 -5.47 -5.64
CA ILE A 87 -8.50 -4.23 -5.65
C ILE A 87 -7.92 -3.26 -6.68
N GLU A 88 -8.60 -3.22 -7.82
CA GLU A 88 -8.62 -2.13 -8.78
C GLU A 88 -8.89 -0.83 -8.02
N ARG A 89 -8.03 0.19 -8.21
CA ARG A 89 -8.02 1.52 -7.59
C ARG A 89 -9.28 1.82 -6.74
N LEU A 90 -9.12 1.93 -5.43
CA LEU A 90 -10.04 2.82 -4.70
C LEU A 90 -9.88 4.21 -5.34
N PRO A 91 -10.98 4.85 -5.78
CA PRO A 91 -10.92 6.16 -6.42
C PRO A 91 -10.21 7.11 -5.45
N GLN A 92 -9.08 7.66 -5.89
CA GLN A 92 -8.40 8.64 -5.06
C GLN A 92 -9.28 9.90 -5.09
N THR A 93 -9.45 10.55 -3.95
CA THR A 93 -10.17 11.83 -3.78
C THR A 93 -9.59 12.99 -4.60
N SER A 94 -8.60 12.71 -5.47
CA SER A 94 -8.03 13.59 -6.48
C SER A 94 -8.62 13.41 -7.89
N ASP A 95 -9.60 12.52 -8.06
CA ASP A 95 -10.32 12.31 -9.33
C ASP A 95 -11.65 13.11 -9.38
N PHE A 96 -11.84 14.06 -8.45
CA PHE A 96 -12.78 15.19 -8.52
C PHE A 96 -12.00 16.52 -8.58
#